data_AF-A0A8K0R143-F1
#
_entry.id   AF-A0A8K0R143-F1
#
_cell.length_a   1.000
_cell.length_b   1.000
_cell.length_c   1.000
_cell.angle_alpha   90.00
_cell.angle_beta   90.00
_cell.angle_gamma   90.00
#
_symmetry.space_group_name_H-M   'P 1'
#
loop_
_entity.id
_entity.type
_entity.pdbx_description
1 polymer ?
#
loop_
_entity_poly.entity_id
_entity_poly.type
_entity_poly.pdbx_seq_one_letter_code
_entity_poly.pdbx_strand_id
1 'polypeptide(L)'
;MLSSVLPNPQWNPALSLNIESAPEGGLYCAGNKSAGGPCRWVLKDKDLLAYIDDIATLSPKDAIIHLQNLADHALCKHHINQKWEIVRRWTGTISDSWQVLPAPNVVELHGSLPNGCAVTAAKPTLSSSSSWNGATPQHLDSTRCISSSSLDFWDKRLQDLESKVEHMRSQALPLKDHPRKSSGKLWAKLTRLWLRIISSTQTLV
;
A
#
# COMPACT_ATOMS: atom_id res chain seq x y z
N MET A 1 -29.35 17.66 18.23
CA MET A 1 -28.86 16.98 17.01
C MET A 1 -27.59 16.25 17.40
N LEU A 2 -27.70 15.01 17.89
CA LEU A 2 -26.55 14.17 18.19
C LEU A 2 -26.06 13.59 16.87
N SER A 3 -25.01 14.19 16.30
CA SER A 3 -24.33 13.62 15.14
C SER A 3 -23.73 12.29 15.56
N SER A 4 -24.39 11.21 15.18
CA SER A 4 -23.90 9.85 15.30
C SER A 4 -22.60 9.77 14.51
N VAL A 5 -21.46 9.87 15.21
CA VAL A 5 -20.17 9.46 14.68
C VAL A 5 -20.31 7.97 14.42
N LEU A 6 -20.61 7.61 13.18
CA LEU A 6 -20.50 6.23 12.73
C LEU A 6 -19.07 5.78 13.09
N PRO A 7 -18.89 4.68 13.84
CA PRO A 7 -17.57 4.20 14.18
C PRO A 7 -16.84 3.95 12.86
N ASN A 8 -15.83 4.78 12.60
CA ASN A 8 -14.82 4.51 11.59
C ASN A 8 -14.40 3.05 11.84
N PRO A 9 -14.40 2.14 10.86
CA PRO A 9 -13.93 0.77 11.07
C PRO A 9 -12.55 0.87 11.70
N GLN A 10 -12.50 0.58 12.99
CA GLN A 10 -11.40 1.00 13.84
C GLN A 10 -10.22 0.14 13.40
N TRP A 11 -9.29 0.77 12.69
CA TRP A 11 -8.02 0.17 12.30
C TRP A 11 -7.44 -0.59 13.50
N ASN A 12 -7.31 -1.90 13.37
CA ASN A 12 -6.76 -2.75 14.41
C ASN A 12 -5.52 -3.45 13.83
N PRO A 13 -4.31 -2.92 14.07
CA PRO A 13 -3.09 -3.48 13.51
C PRO A 13 -2.87 -4.93 13.90
N ALA A 14 -3.21 -5.36 15.12
CA ALA A 14 -3.02 -6.77 15.51
C ALA A 14 -3.84 -7.72 14.61
N LEU A 15 -5.10 -7.37 14.35
CA LEU A 15 -5.98 -8.14 13.46
C LEU A 15 -5.56 -8.03 12.00
N SER A 16 -5.35 -6.81 11.51
CA SER A 16 -5.00 -6.58 10.10
C SER A 16 -3.65 -7.15 9.72
N LEU A 17 -2.71 -7.24 10.66
CA LEU A 17 -1.36 -7.76 10.43
C LEU A 17 -1.26 -9.25 10.81
N ASN A 18 -2.36 -9.87 11.25
CA ASN A 18 -2.41 -11.26 11.71
C ASN A 18 -1.35 -11.57 12.77
N ILE A 19 -1.20 -10.65 13.73
CA ILE A 19 -0.30 -10.81 14.89
C ILE A 19 -1.15 -11.36 16.05
N GLU A 20 -0.97 -12.64 16.34
CA GLU A 20 -1.77 -13.35 17.34
C GLU A 20 -1.14 -13.26 18.74
N SER A 21 -1.96 -13.08 19.76
CA SER A 21 -1.51 -13.16 21.16
C SER A 21 -1.28 -14.61 21.59
N ALA A 22 -0.25 -14.84 22.41
CA ALA A 22 0.03 -16.14 23.01
C ALA A 22 -0.72 -16.32 24.34
N PRO A 23 -1.23 -17.52 24.68
CA PRO A 23 -1.95 -17.80 25.93
C PRO A 23 -1.13 -17.47 27.20
N GLU A 24 0.18 -17.74 27.15
CA GLU A 24 1.16 -17.48 28.20
C GLU A 24 1.59 -16.01 28.31
N GLY A 25 1.00 -15.12 27.51
CA GLY A 25 1.38 -13.73 27.36
C GLY A 25 2.43 -13.51 26.26
N GLY A 26 2.45 -12.29 25.72
CA GLY A 26 3.25 -11.95 24.55
C GLY A 26 2.53 -12.27 23.24
N LEU A 27 3.29 -12.35 22.15
CA LEU A 27 2.77 -12.48 20.78
C LEU A 27 3.44 -13.63 20.05
N TYR A 28 2.73 -14.27 19.13
CA TYR A 28 3.33 -15.23 18.22
C TYR A 28 4.11 -14.53 17.11
N CYS A 29 5.21 -15.16 16.70
CA CYS A 29 5.98 -14.76 15.54
C CYS A 29 5.10 -14.75 14.27
N ALA A 30 5.16 -13.65 13.52
CA ALA A 30 4.39 -13.47 12.28
C ALA A 30 4.91 -14.31 11.09
N GLY A 31 6.03 -15.02 11.27
CA GLY A 31 6.65 -15.88 10.26
C GLY A 31 5.84 -17.14 9.96
N ASN A 32 6.07 -17.72 8.79
CA ASN A 32 5.52 -19.02 8.41
C ASN A 32 6.60 -20.09 8.39
N LYS A 33 6.25 -21.30 8.81
CA LYS A 33 7.13 -22.47 8.72
C LYS A 33 7.31 -22.88 7.26
N SER A 34 8.46 -23.48 6.94
CA SER A 34 8.74 -24.00 5.59
C SER A 34 7.75 -25.09 5.14
N ALA A 35 7.20 -25.87 6.09
CA ALA A 35 6.19 -26.88 5.83
C ALA A 35 4.75 -26.32 5.68
N GLY A 36 4.60 -24.99 5.71
CA GLY A 36 3.32 -24.31 5.75
C GLY A 36 2.83 -24.04 7.18
N GLY A 37 2.02 -22.98 7.31
CA GLY A 37 1.37 -22.58 8.56
C GLY A 37 2.17 -21.60 9.44
N PRO A 38 1.51 -21.04 10.48
CA PRO A 38 2.06 -19.97 11.30
C PRO A 38 3.15 -20.46 12.26
N CYS A 39 4.12 -19.59 12.54
CA CYS A 39 5.12 -19.81 13.56
C CYS A 39 4.54 -19.59 14.96
N ARG A 40 4.45 -20.65 15.76
CA ARG A 40 3.99 -20.59 17.15
C ARG A 40 5.11 -20.22 18.14
N TRP A 41 6.17 -19.57 17.66
CA TRP A 41 7.24 -19.09 18.55
C TRP A 41 6.78 -17.85 19.29
N VAL A 42 6.85 -17.86 20.61
CA VAL A 42 6.41 -16.75 21.45
C VAL A 42 7.51 -15.70 21.54
N LEU A 43 7.14 -14.47 21.22
CA LEU A 43 7.94 -13.28 21.39
C LEU A 43 7.64 -12.70 22.76
N LYS A 44 8.67 -12.65 23.62
CA LYS A 44 8.60 -12.06 24.95
C LYS A 44 9.00 -10.58 24.97
N ASP A 45 8.99 -9.95 23.79
CA ASP A 45 9.26 -8.54 23.65
C ASP A 45 8.05 -7.77 24.19
N LYS A 46 8.24 -7.13 25.34
CA LYS A 46 7.19 -6.34 26.00
C LYS A 46 6.92 -5.04 25.24
N ASP A 47 7.92 -4.54 24.53
CA ASP A 47 7.84 -3.29 23.80
C ASP A 47 7.07 -3.49 22.48
N LEU A 48 7.01 -4.73 21.96
CA LEU A 48 6.25 -5.05 20.75
C LEU A 48 4.74 -4.77 20.89
N LEU A 49 4.15 -5.04 22.06
CA LEU A 49 2.73 -4.71 22.31
C LEU A 49 2.50 -3.20 22.30
N ALA A 50 3.33 -2.46 23.04
CA ALA A 50 3.29 -1.00 23.05
C ALA A 50 3.49 -0.42 21.64
N TYR A 51 4.38 -1.02 20.84
CA TYR A 51 4.62 -0.61 19.47
C TYR A 51 3.42 -0.84 18.55
N ILE A 52 2.68 -1.95 18.74
CA ILE A 52 1.43 -2.21 18.02
C ILE A 52 0.36 -1.20 18.43
N ASP A 53 0.26 -0.89 19.73
CA ASP A 53 -0.67 0.13 20.24
C ASP A 53 -0.34 1.51 19.67
N ASP A 54 0.93 1.89 19.61
CA ASP A 54 1.39 3.15 18.99
C ASP A 54 1.00 3.19 17.50
N ILE A 55 1.22 2.11 16.75
CA ILE A 55 0.79 2.00 15.35
C ILE A 55 -0.74 2.08 15.22
N ALA A 56 -1.50 1.61 16.21
CA ALA A 56 -2.96 1.69 16.21
C ALA A 56 -3.47 3.13 16.31
N THR A 57 -2.68 4.05 16.87
CA THR A 57 -3.01 5.49 16.94
C THR A 57 -2.81 6.21 15.61
N LEU A 58 -2.05 5.62 14.68
CA LEU A 58 -1.73 6.21 13.39
C LEU A 58 -2.84 5.96 12.37
N SER A 59 -2.89 6.81 11.35
CA SER A 59 -3.67 6.48 10.15
C SER A 59 -3.03 5.25 9.47
N PRO A 60 -3.82 4.34 8.87
CA PRO A 60 -3.27 3.21 8.13
C PRO A 60 -2.20 3.60 7.09
N LYS A 61 -2.33 4.76 6.43
CA LYS A 61 -1.33 5.25 5.48
C LYS A 61 0.01 5.57 6.16
N ASP A 62 -0.03 6.19 7.33
CA ASP A 62 1.17 6.54 8.09
C ASP A 62 1.79 5.30 8.75
N ALA A 63 0.95 4.34 9.17
CA ALA A 63 1.38 3.06 9.73
C ALA A 63 2.30 2.26 8.79
N ILE A 64 2.16 2.40 7.47
CA ILE A 64 3.00 1.71 6.46
C ILE A 64 4.49 1.99 6.69
N ILE A 65 4.85 3.22 7.09
CA ILE A 65 6.25 3.62 7.31
C ILE A 65 6.87 2.86 8.50
N HIS A 66 6.03 2.42 9.45
CA HIS A 66 6.46 1.73 10.67
C HIS A 66 6.51 0.20 10.53
N LEU A 67 5.96 -0.37 9.47
CA LEU A 67 5.88 -1.83 9.29
C LEU A 67 7.24 -2.52 9.26
N GLN A 68 8.26 -1.83 8.74
CA GLN A 68 9.59 -2.42 8.65
C GLN A 68 10.23 -2.60 10.02
N ASN A 69 10.03 -1.64 10.93
CA ASN A 69 10.46 -1.77 12.32
C ASN A 69 9.60 -2.80 13.05
N LEU A 70 8.27 -2.77 12.87
CA LEU A 70 7.38 -3.77 13.46
C LEU A 70 7.82 -5.20 13.11
N ALA A 71 8.20 -5.43 11.85
CA ALA A 71 8.66 -6.74 11.40
C ALA A 71 10.01 -7.18 12.02
N ASP A 72 10.87 -6.25 12.43
CA ASP A 72 12.10 -6.61 13.18
C ASP A 72 11.79 -7.20 14.55
N HIS A 73 10.72 -6.73 15.18
CA HIS A 73 10.31 -7.17 16.51
C HIS A 73 9.32 -8.36 16.45
N ALA A 74 8.46 -8.40 15.43
CA ALA A 74 7.44 -9.43 15.26
C ALA A 74 7.95 -10.75 14.66
N LEU A 75 9.26 -10.89 14.41
CA LEU A 75 9.87 -12.09 13.87
C LEU A 75 10.88 -12.73 14.83
N CYS A 76 10.81 -14.04 14.97
CA CYS A 76 11.85 -14.79 15.65
C CYS A 76 13.10 -14.93 14.76
N LYS A 77 14.24 -15.23 15.37
CA LYS A 77 15.54 -15.42 14.68
C LYS A 77 15.51 -16.37 13.46
N HIS A 78 14.58 -17.33 13.44
CA HIS A 78 14.45 -18.30 12.36
C HIS A 78 13.70 -17.74 11.13
N HIS A 79 12.95 -16.65 11.28
CA HIS A 79 12.12 -16.07 10.23
C HIS A 79 12.54 -14.64 9.85
N ILE A 80 13.68 -14.14 10.33
CA ILE A 80 14.18 -12.79 9.98
C ILE A 80 14.31 -12.58 8.46
N ASN A 81 14.65 -13.65 7.71
CA ASN A 81 14.75 -13.59 6.25
C ASN A 81 13.39 -13.45 5.55
N GLN A 82 12.26 -13.63 6.26
CA GLN A 82 10.91 -13.42 5.74
C GLN A 82 10.41 -11.97 5.93
N LYS A 83 11.22 -11.10 6.55
CA LYS A 83 10.85 -9.70 6.87
C LYS A 83 10.24 -8.97 5.66
N TRP A 84 10.90 -9.02 4.51
CA TRP A 84 10.44 -8.31 3.32
C TRP A 84 9.10 -8.84 2.79
N GLU A 85 8.87 -10.15 2.91
CA GLU A 85 7.60 -10.79 2.54
C GLU A 85 6.45 -10.37 3.43
N ILE A 86 6.71 -10.35 4.74
CA ILE A 86 5.71 -9.98 5.74
C ILE A 86 5.35 -8.51 5.62
N VAL A 87 6.33 -7.61 5.48
CA VAL A 87 6.07 -6.19 5.27
C VAL A 87 5.23 -5.97 4.01
N ARG A 88 5.57 -6.63 2.89
CA ARG A 88 4.78 -6.48 1.66
C ARG A 88 3.33 -6.94 1.84
N ARG A 89 3.13 -8.10 2.49
CA ARG A 89 1.79 -8.63 2.78
C ARG A 89 0.99 -7.64 3.63
N TRP A 90 1.60 -7.13 4.70
CA TRP A 90 1.00 -6.15 5.59
C TRP A 90 0.62 -4.84 4.90
N THR A 91 1.52 -4.29 4.08
CA THR A 91 1.23 -3.11 3.26
C THR A 91 0.05 -3.35 2.32
N GLY A 92 -0.02 -4.53 1.70
CA GLY A 92 -1.15 -4.95 0.88
C GLY A 92 -2.45 -4.97 1.67
N THR A 93 -2.48 -5.67 2.81
CA THR A 93 -3.67 -5.75 3.67
C THR A 93 -4.16 -4.39 4.15
N ILE A 94 -3.25 -3.49 4.53
CA ILE A 94 -3.58 -2.11 4.88
C ILE A 94 -4.24 -1.38 3.69
N SER A 95 -3.62 -1.48 2.52
CA SER A 95 -4.09 -0.79 1.31
C SER A 95 -5.45 -1.30 0.86
N ASP A 96 -5.68 -2.61 0.95
CA ASP A 96 -6.94 -3.26 0.58
C ASP A 96 -8.06 -2.88 1.55
N SER A 97 -7.78 -2.84 2.86
CA SER A 97 -8.77 -2.49 3.88
C SER A 97 -9.34 -1.07 3.70
N TRP A 98 -8.57 -0.16 3.10
CA TRP A 98 -9.01 1.21 2.84
C TRP A 98 -9.93 1.32 1.62
N GLN A 99 -9.74 0.46 0.61
CA GLN A 99 -10.53 0.52 -0.63
C GLN A 99 -11.97 0.02 -0.45
N VAL A 100 -12.24 -0.72 0.63
CA VAL A 100 -13.55 -1.35 0.87
C VAL A 100 -14.53 -0.43 1.62
N LEU A 101 -14.15 0.79 1.99
CA LEU A 101 -15.10 1.75 2.56
C LEU A 101 -16.12 2.15 1.46
N PRO A 102 -17.41 1.76 1.59
CA PRO A 102 -18.41 2.17 0.62
C PRO A 102 -18.44 3.69 0.61
N ALA A 103 -18.44 4.28 -0.59
CA ALA A 103 -18.68 5.71 -0.74
C ALA A 103 -19.90 6.06 0.13
N PRO A 104 -19.83 7.08 0.99
CA PRO A 104 -20.95 7.43 1.84
C PRO A 104 -22.15 7.66 0.92
N ASN A 105 -23.17 6.81 1.05
CA ASN A 105 -24.43 7.02 0.36
C ASN A 105 -24.95 8.39 0.81
N VAL A 106 -24.71 9.39 -0.05
CA VAL A 106 -25.32 10.70 0.11
C VAL A 106 -26.80 10.45 -0.05
N VAL A 107 -27.51 10.41 1.07
CA VAL A 107 -28.97 10.47 1.07
C VAL A 107 -29.30 11.85 0.51
N GLU A 108 -29.60 11.86 -0.79
CA GLU A 108 -30.10 13.02 -1.52
C GLU A 108 -31.45 13.38 -0.88
N LEU A 109 -31.44 14.38 0.00
CA LEU A 109 -32.66 14.94 0.58
C LEU A 109 -33.43 15.61 -0.55
N HIS A 110 -34.38 14.89 -1.16
CA HIS A 110 -35.37 15.47 -2.07
C HIS A 110 -36.30 16.42 -1.28
N GLY A 111 -35.86 17.67 -1.13
CA GLY A 111 -36.73 18.79 -0.79
C GLY A 111 -37.41 19.30 -2.05
N SER A 112 -38.69 18.93 -2.24
CA SER A 112 -39.55 19.53 -3.26
C SER A 112 -39.85 21.00 -2.95
N LEU A 113 -39.79 21.88 -3.96
CA LEU A 113 -40.65 23.07 -4.04
C LEU A 113 -40.91 23.47 -5.51
N PRO A 114 -42.15 23.88 -5.86
CA PRO A 114 -42.57 24.19 -7.22
C PRO A 114 -42.44 25.69 -7.52
N ASN A 115 -42.31 26.01 -8.83
CA ASN A 115 -42.73 27.24 -9.54
C ASN A 115 -41.84 27.31 -10.80
N GLY A 116 -42.32 27.19 -12.03
CA GLY A 116 -43.52 27.78 -12.59
C GLY A 116 -43.19 29.16 -13.19
N CYS A 117 -42.78 29.21 -14.47
CA CYS A 117 -43.21 30.25 -15.41
C CYS A 117 -42.67 29.97 -16.82
N ALA A 118 -43.62 29.73 -17.74
CA ALA A 118 -43.41 29.71 -19.18
C ALA A 118 -43.53 31.13 -19.74
N VAL A 119 -42.74 31.48 -20.77
CA VAL A 119 -43.12 32.46 -21.78
C VAL A 119 -42.66 31.97 -23.16
N THR A 120 -43.57 32.04 -24.10
CA THR A 120 -43.60 31.44 -25.43
C THR A 120 -43.19 32.43 -26.52
N ALA A 121 -42.79 31.86 -27.68
CA ALA A 121 -42.96 32.35 -29.06
C ALA A 121 -41.88 33.26 -29.69
N ALA A 122 -41.17 32.76 -30.72
CA ALA A 122 -41.57 32.82 -32.13
C ALA A 122 -40.43 32.31 -33.08
N LYS A 123 -40.82 31.71 -34.21
CA LYS A 123 -40.04 31.14 -35.34
C LYS A 123 -40.64 31.77 -36.63
N PRO A 124 -39.94 32.07 -37.78
CA PRO A 124 -39.59 31.01 -38.75
C PRO A 124 -38.46 31.20 -39.83
N THR A 125 -37.79 30.06 -40.13
CA THR A 125 -37.30 29.49 -41.43
C THR A 125 -36.15 30.22 -42.17
N LEU A 126 -35.02 29.59 -42.56
CA LEU A 126 -34.86 28.60 -43.65
C LEU A 126 -33.49 27.87 -43.65
N SER A 127 -33.56 26.57 -43.96
CA SER A 127 -32.64 25.74 -44.78
C SER A 127 -31.22 25.36 -44.29
N SER A 128 -31.07 24.07 -43.97
CA SER A 128 -30.30 23.06 -44.75
C SER A 128 -29.39 22.12 -43.93
N SER A 129 -29.59 20.82 -44.22
CA SER A 129 -28.69 19.65 -44.14
C SER A 129 -28.21 19.07 -42.79
N SER A 130 -28.76 17.87 -42.48
CA SER A 130 -28.15 16.57 -42.05
C SER A 130 -27.04 16.56 -40.96
N SER A 131 -26.92 15.62 -40.02
CA SER A 131 -27.64 14.42 -39.55
C SER A 131 -26.81 13.83 -38.37
N TRP A 132 -27.46 13.22 -37.36
CA TRP A 132 -26.90 12.45 -36.19
C TRP A 132 -26.08 13.24 -35.13
N ASN A 133 -26.07 12.96 -33.82
CA ASN A 133 -26.98 12.39 -32.81
C ASN A 133 -26.32 12.65 -31.42
N GLY A 134 -27.11 12.95 -30.39
CA GLY A 134 -26.82 12.72 -28.96
C GLY A 134 -25.64 13.44 -28.30
N ALA A 135 -25.91 14.57 -27.63
CA ALA A 135 -24.97 15.24 -26.73
C ALA A 135 -25.44 15.16 -25.26
N THR A 136 -24.64 14.48 -24.46
CA THR A 136 -24.71 14.23 -23.02
C THR A 136 -24.36 15.49 -22.21
N PRO A 137 -25.01 15.79 -21.06
CA PRO A 137 -24.54 16.83 -20.16
C PRO A 137 -23.35 16.34 -19.33
N GLN A 138 -22.22 17.04 -19.40
CA GLN A 138 -21.06 16.82 -18.52
C GLN A 138 -21.33 17.45 -17.14
N HIS A 139 -21.45 16.61 -16.14
CA HIS A 139 -21.47 16.96 -14.72
C HIS A 139 -20.03 16.96 -14.20
N LEU A 140 -19.58 18.06 -13.60
CA LEU A 140 -18.23 18.21 -13.04
C LEU A 140 -18.11 17.42 -11.73
N ASP A 141 -17.53 16.22 -11.82
CA ASP A 141 -17.01 15.47 -10.68
C ASP A 141 -15.76 16.16 -10.11
N SER A 142 -15.85 16.62 -8.87
CA SER A 142 -14.71 17.09 -8.09
C SER A 142 -14.66 16.35 -6.77
N THR A 143 -14.23 15.09 -6.82
CA THR A 143 -13.87 14.33 -5.63
C THR A 143 -12.66 13.44 -5.87
N ARG A 144 -11.54 13.88 -5.30
CA ARG A 144 -10.47 13.07 -4.69
C ARG A 144 -9.54 12.27 -5.62
N CYS A 145 -8.61 12.99 -6.24
CA CYS A 145 -7.35 12.42 -6.74
C CYS A 145 -6.44 12.06 -5.55
N ILE A 146 -6.54 10.83 -5.01
CA ILE A 146 -5.36 10.22 -4.38
C ILE A 146 -4.49 9.78 -5.54
N SER A 147 -3.38 10.50 -5.74
CA SER A 147 -2.61 10.45 -6.96
C SER A 147 -2.09 9.04 -7.23
N SER A 148 -2.60 8.40 -8.29
CA SER A 148 -2.09 7.17 -8.90
C SER A 148 -0.56 7.18 -9.03
N SER A 149 0.00 8.39 -9.19
CA SER A 149 1.44 8.66 -9.23
C SER A 149 2.24 8.11 -8.06
N SER A 150 1.69 7.93 -6.86
CA SER A 150 2.47 7.41 -5.72
C SER A 150 2.67 5.91 -5.76
N LEU A 151 1.67 5.16 -6.25
CA LEU A 151 1.78 3.70 -6.40
C LEU A 151 2.58 3.36 -7.65
N ASP A 152 2.30 4.08 -8.75
CA ASP A 152 3.07 4.01 -10.00
C ASP A 152 4.55 4.35 -9.79
N PHE A 153 4.86 5.26 -8.85
CA PHE A 153 6.23 5.62 -8.50
C PHE A 153 6.99 4.44 -7.87
N TRP A 154 6.37 3.73 -6.93
CA TRP A 154 7.02 2.58 -6.29
C TRP A 154 7.13 1.39 -7.24
N ASP A 155 6.11 1.15 -8.07
CA ASP A 155 6.11 0.06 -9.04
C ASP A 155 7.18 0.28 -10.13
N LYS A 156 7.30 1.50 -10.64
CA LYS A 156 8.37 1.88 -11.58
C LYS A 156 9.76 1.76 -10.97
N ARG A 157 9.91 2.10 -9.69
CA ARG A 157 11.20 1.99 -8.99
C ARG A 157 11.58 0.53 -8.72
N LEU A 158 10.59 -0.33 -8.45
CA LEU A 158 10.80 -1.77 -8.33
C LEU A 158 11.24 -2.38 -9.66
N GLN A 159 10.55 -2.05 -10.76
CA GLN A 159 10.94 -2.49 -12.11
C GLN A 159 12.36 -2.00 -12.52
N ASP A 160 12.72 -0.76 -12.17
CA ASP A 160 14.08 -0.23 -12.41
C ASP A 160 15.15 -1.01 -11.64
N LEU A 161 14.86 -1.38 -10.38
CA LEU A 161 15.77 -2.19 -9.57
C LEU A 161 15.90 -3.61 -10.12
N GLU A 162 14.80 -4.25 -10.53
CA GLU A 162 14.81 -5.58 -11.15
C GLU A 162 15.60 -5.58 -12.46
N SER A 163 15.39 -4.59 -13.32
CA SER A 163 16.15 -4.41 -14.56
C SER A 163 17.65 -4.24 -14.29
N LYS A 164 18.03 -3.45 -13.29
CA LYS A 164 19.44 -3.29 -12.87
C LYS A 164 20.04 -4.58 -12.35
N VAL A 165 19.29 -5.35 -11.57
CA VAL A 165 19.75 -6.66 -11.06
C VAL A 165 19.99 -7.63 -12.22
N GLU A 166 19.07 -7.72 -13.17
CA GLU A 166 19.22 -8.64 -14.31
C GLU A 166 20.34 -8.20 -15.27
N HIS A 167 20.51 -6.90 -15.45
CA HIS A 167 21.65 -6.35 -16.18
C HIS A 167 22.98 -6.73 -15.52
N MET A 168 23.11 -6.57 -14.20
CA MET A 168 24.31 -6.98 -13.46
C MET A 168 24.53 -8.49 -13.51
N ARG A 169 23.46 -9.29 -13.45
CA ARG A 169 23.53 -10.75 -13.57
C ARG A 169 24.07 -11.16 -14.94
N SER A 170 23.59 -10.51 -16.00
CA SER A 170 24.04 -10.73 -17.37
C SER A 170 25.52 -10.37 -17.55
N GLN A 171 26.01 -9.32 -16.88
CA GLN A 171 27.44 -8.97 -16.86
C GLN A 171 28.31 -9.95 -16.06
N ALA A 172 27.74 -10.70 -15.10
CA ALA A 172 28.47 -11.67 -14.28
C ALA A 172 28.58 -13.07 -14.94
N LEU A 173 27.74 -13.37 -15.93
CA LEU A 173 27.68 -14.67 -16.61
C LEU A 173 28.89 -15.06 -17.50
N PRO A 174 29.72 -14.16 -18.07
CA PRO A 174 30.85 -14.59 -18.90
C PRO A 174 32.13 -14.95 -18.13
N LEU A 175 32.10 -15.00 -16.79
CA LEU A 175 33.29 -15.22 -15.94
C LEU A 175 33.50 -16.69 -15.51
N LYS A 176 32.77 -17.65 -16.10
CA LYS A 176 32.87 -19.08 -15.72
C LYS A 176 34.20 -19.75 -16.11
N ASP A 177 35.02 -19.14 -16.95
CA ASP A 177 36.25 -19.76 -17.47
C ASP A 177 37.57 -19.14 -16.98
N HIS A 178 37.54 -18.26 -15.96
CA HIS A 178 38.76 -17.66 -15.41
C HIS A 178 39.03 -18.02 -13.93
N PRO A 179 40.28 -18.33 -13.57
CA PRO A 179 40.63 -18.84 -12.24
C PRO A 179 40.50 -17.76 -11.14
N ARG A 180 39.51 -17.96 -10.27
CA ARG A 180 39.34 -17.69 -8.81
C ARG A 180 39.95 -16.45 -8.11
N LYS A 181 40.78 -15.60 -8.73
CA LYS A 181 41.48 -14.48 -8.05
C LYS A 181 40.79 -13.11 -8.20
N SER A 182 39.77 -12.96 -9.04
CA SER A 182 39.10 -11.66 -9.27
C SER A 182 37.71 -11.50 -8.62
N SER A 183 37.12 -12.56 -8.06
CA SER A 183 35.72 -12.54 -7.56
C SER A 183 35.50 -11.62 -6.36
N GLY A 184 36.48 -11.48 -5.47
CA GLY A 184 36.34 -10.67 -4.25
C GLY A 184 36.09 -9.17 -4.51
N LYS A 185 36.65 -8.61 -5.61
CA LYS A 185 36.44 -7.19 -5.95
C LYS A 185 35.02 -6.93 -6.47
N LEU A 186 34.42 -7.89 -7.17
CA LEU A 186 33.06 -7.77 -7.69
C LEU A 186 32.04 -7.87 -6.54
N TRP A 187 32.20 -8.87 -5.66
CA TRP A 187 31.35 -9.02 -4.48
C TRP A 187 31.43 -7.80 -3.56
N ALA A 188 32.62 -7.26 -3.31
CA ALA A 188 32.77 -6.04 -2.51
C ALA A 188 32.17 -4.78 -3.16
N LYS A 189 32.00 -4.75 -4.49
CA LYS A 189 31.27 -3.68 -5.19
C LYS A 189 29.77 -3.88 -5.07
N LEU A 190 29.28 -5.11 -5.24
CA LEU A 190 27.86 -5.45 -5.09
C LEU A 190 27.35 -5.17 -3.67
N THR A 191 28.09 -5.59 -2.64
CA THR A 191 27.72 -5.32 -1.24
C THR A 191 27.68 -3.81 -0.95
N ARG A 192 28.65 -3.04 -1.46
CA ARG A 192 28.66 -1.57 -1.28
C ARG A 192 27.53 -0.86 -2.01
N LEU A 193 27.16 -1.33 -3.20
CA LEU A 193 26.02 -0.78 -3.92
C LEU A 193 24.71 -1.09 -3.19
N TRP A 194 24.56 -2.32 -2.68
CA TRP A 194 23.40 -2.74 -1.93
C TRP A 194 23.23 -1.93 -0.63
N LEU A 195 24.32 -1.69 0.11
CA LEU A 195 24.31 -0.82 1.30
C LEU A 195 23.94 0.64 0.97
N ARG A 196 24.37 1.17 -0.18
CA ARG A 196 23.97 2.52 -0.62
C ARG A 196 22.49 2.61 -0.96
N ILE A 197 21.93 1.60 -1.62
CA ILE A 197 20.50 1.55 -1.93
C ILE A 197 19.67 1.59 -0.64
N ILE A 198 20.06 0.80 0.37
CA ILE A 198 19.40 0.78 1.68
C ILE A 198 19.54 2.12 2.43
N SER A 199 20.72 2.74 2.38
CA SER A 199 20.96 4.03 3.05
C SER A 199 20.20 5.18 2.38
N SER A 200 20.10 5.18 1.04
CA SER A 200 19.35 6.19 0.28
C SER A 200 17.83 6.08 0.46
N THR A 201 17.31 4.91 0.88
CA THR A 201 15.90 4.79 1.28
C THR A 201 15.63 5.33 2.69
N GLN A 202 16.65 5.56 3.52
CA GLN A 202 16.49 6.12 4.87
C GLN A 202 16.58 7.65 4.93
N THR A 203 17.09 8.33 3.88
CA THR A 203 17.27 9.79 3.86
C THR A 203 16.11 10.57 3.22
N LEU A 204 15.02 9.90 2.87
CA LEU A 204 13.83 10.49 2.23
C LEU A 204 12.57 10.42 3.11
N VAL A 205 12.76 10.39 4.44
CA VAL A 205 11.70 10.59 5.44
C VAL A 205 11.93 11.92 6.13
#